data_AF-A0A1H9WYW3-F1
#
_entry.id   AF-A0A1H9WYW3-F1
#
_cell.length_a   1.000
_cell.length_b   1.000
_cell.length_c   1.000
_cell.angle_alpha   90.00
_cell.angle_beta   90.00
_cell.angle_gamma   90.00
#
_symmetry.space_group_name_H-M   'P 1'
#
loop_
_entity.id
_entity.type
_entity.pdbx_description
1 polymer ?
#
loop_
_entity_poly.entity_id
_entity_poly.type
_entity_poly.pdbx_seq_one_letter_code
_entity_poly.pdbx_strand_id
1 'polypeptide(L)'
;MVITVGTTPTVIADGGCRGTGLTIPHYRRHKNEQLSAWKQEHNASHRKVRARVEHTFAHMKNWKILRDCRLKDEGVHHAMLGIARLHNLTLTG
;
A
#
# COMPACT_ATOMS: atom_id res chain seq x y z
N MET A 1 2.29 -5.01 0.97
CA MET A 1 1.23 -4.02 0.67
C MET A 1 1.44 -3.51 -0.75
N VAL A 2 0.44 -3.59 -1.63
CA VAL A 2 0.56 -3.21 -3.05
C VAL A 2 0.39 -1.70 -3.18
N ILE A 3 1.40 -1.01 -3.72
CA ILE A 3 1.27 0.40 -4.11
C ILE A 3 1.36 0.48 -5.63
N THR A 4 0.35 1.08 -6.25
CA THR A 4 0.36 1.44 -7.67
C THR A 4 1.02 2.80 -7.84
N VAL A 5 2.03 2.90 -8.72
CA VAL A 5 2.70 4.15 -9.07
C VAL A 5 2.77 4.22 -10.60
N GLY A 6 2.20 5.28 -11.17
CA GLY A 6 2.15 5.50 -12.62
C GLY A 6 0.92 4.88 -13.32
N THR A 7 0.89 5.00 -14.64
CA THR A 7 -0.23 4.57 -15.51
C THR A 7 -0.30 3.05 -15.69
N THR A 8 0.79 2.34 -15.37
CA THR A 8 0.87 0.88 -15.42
C THR A 8 0.71 0.32 -14.00
N PRO A 9 -0.25 -0.59 -13.73
CA PRO A 9 -0.47 -1.15 -12.40
C PRO A 9 0.69 -2.09 -12.04
N THR A 10 1.79 -1.51 -11.58
CA THR A 10 2.96 -2.25 -11.10
C THR A 10 2.82 -2.41 -9.59
N VAL A 11 2.87 -3.66 -9.13
CA VAL A 11 2.82 -3.97 -7.69
C VAL A 11 4.17 -3.64 -7.07
N ILE A 12 4.23 -2.58 -6.28
CA ILE A 12 5.44 -2.22 -5.54
C ILE A 12 5.34 -2.71 -4.10
N ALA A 13 6.32 -3.50 -3.69
CA ALA A 13 6.44 -4.11 -2.37
C ALA A 13 7.40 -3.32 -1.46
N ASP A 14 7.24 -3.51 -0.16
CA ASP A 14 8.15 -2.95 0.83
C ASP A 14 9.45 -3.77 0.95
N GLY A 15 10.44 -3.21 1.66
CA GLY A 15 11.75 -3.84 1.84
C GLY A 15 11.75 -5.15 2.64
N GLY A 16 10.64 -5.51 3.31
CA GLY A 16 10.45 -6.82 3.95
C GLY A 16 10.17 -7.94 2.95
N CYS A 17 9.75 -7.61 1.73
CA CYS A 17 9.50 -8.59 0.66
C CYS A 17 10.76 -8.94 -0.15
N ARG A 18 11.96 -8.67 0.39
CA ARG A 18 13.21 -8.98 -0.31
C ARG A 18 13.31 -10.49 -0.56
N GLY A 19 13.62 -10.88 -1.80
CA GLY A 19 13.79 -12.28 -2.21
C GLY A 19 12.54 -12.97 -2.73
N THR A 20 11.38 -12.30 -2.79
CA THR A 20 10.12 -12.91 -3.25
C THR A 20 9.79 -12.68 -4.73
N GLY A 21 10.67 -12.01 -5.49
CA GLY A 21 10.44 -11.64 -6.89
C GLY A 21 9.51 -10.42 -7.07
N LEU A 22 8.96 -9.87 -5.99
CA LEU A 22 8.16 -8.63 -6.03
C LEU A 22 9.04 -7.41 -6.33
N THR A 23 8.50 -6.44 -7.06
CA THR A 23 9.19 -5.18 -7.38
C THR A 23 9.34 -4.33 -6.11
N ILE A 24 10.58 -4.09 -5.67
CA ILE A 24 10.87 -3.26 -4.49
C ILE A 24 11.54 -1.96 -4.97
N PRO A 25 11.19 -0.78 -4.40
CA PRO A 25 11.85 0.49 -4.72
C PRO A 25 13.35 0.44 -4.46
N HIS A 26 14.07 1.42 -5.01
CA HIS A 26 15.53 1.48 -4.96
C HIS A 26 16.09 1.22 -3.55
N TYR A 27 16.84 0.14 -3.35
CA TYR A 27 17.43 -0.20 -2.07
C TYR A 27 18.94 -0.34 -2.20
N ARG A 28 19.66 -0.11 -1.10
CA ARG A 28 21.11 -0.29 -1.02
C ARG A 28 21.41 -1.78 -0.93
N ARG A 29 22.27 -2.32 -1.80
CA ARG A 29 22.74 -3.71 -1.67
C ARG A 29 23.82 -3.82 -0.61
N HIS A 30 24.67 -2.80 -0.49
CA HIS A 30 25.73 -2.73 0.50
C HIS A 30 25.56 -1.51 1.41
N LYS A 31 26.02 -1.57 2.66
CA LYS A 31 25.90 -0.45 3.62
C LYS A 31 26.54 0.85 3.10
N ASN A 32 27.63 0.73 2.34
CA ASN A 32 28.41 1.85 1.81
C ASN A 32 27.88 2.39 0.48
N GLU A 33 26.87 1.76 -0.10
CA GLU A 33 26.28 2.18 -1.36
C GLU A 33 25.35 3.37 -1.13
N GLN A 34 25.66 4.52 -1.73
CA GLN A 34 24.75 5.66 -1.72
C GLN A 34 23.80 5.59 -2.91
N LEU A 35 22.52 5.82 -2.63
CA LEU A 35 21.52 6.02 -3.69
C LEU A 35 21.74 7.41 -4.28
N SER A 36 21.66 7.54 -5.61
CA SER A 36 21.61 8.84 -6.27
C SER A 36 20.42 9.66 -5.74
N ALA A 37 20.53 10.99 -5.79
CA ALA A 37 19.52 11.91 -5.27
C ALA A 37 18.10 11.61 -5.80
N TRP A 38 17.97 11.37 -7.10
CA TRP A 38 16.67 11.05 -7.72
C TRP A 38 16.05 9.73 -7.21
N LYS A 39 16.87 8.72 -6.85
CA LYS A 39 16.38 7.46 -6.26
C LYS A 39 15.89 7.70 -4.83
N GLN A 40 16.55 8.58 -4.09
CA GLN A 40 16.14 8.96 -2.73
C GLN A 40 14.81 9.73 -2.75
N GLU A 41 14.66 10.66 -3.68
CA GLU A 41 13.43 11.42 -3.96
C GLU A 41 12.26 10.47 -4.29
N HIS A 42 12.47 9.55 -5.24
CA HIS A 42 11.45 8.55 -5.60
C HIS A 42 11.04 7.68 -4.40
N ASN A 43 12.01 7.24 -3.59
CA ASN A 43 11.72 6.50 -2.36
C ASN A 43 10.99 7.34 -1.30
N ALA A 44 11.21 8.66 -1.24
CA ALA A 44 10.50 9.56 -0.34
C ALA A 44 9.03 9.68 -0.76
N SER A 45 8.77 9.85 -2.06
CA SER A 45 7.42 9.81 -2.63
C SER A 45 6.70 8.49 -2.29
N HIS A 46 7.36 7.35 -2.50
CA HIS A 46 6.80 6.04 -2.17
C HIS A 46 6.51 5.89 -0.67
N ARG A 47 7.43 6.33 0.21
CA ARG A 47 7.20 6.33 1.67
C ARG A 47 6.00 7.18 2.08
N LYS A 48 5.77 8.32 1.44
CA LYS A 48 4.63 9.21 1.73
C LYS A 48 3.30 8.54 1.39
N VAL A 49 3.21 7.89 0.23
CA VAL A 49 2.02 7.11 -0.15
C VAL A 49 1.83 5.95 0.82
N ARG A 50 2.91 5.20 1.10
CA ARG A 50 2.88 4.05 2.01
C ARG A 50 2.35 4.43 3.39
N ALA A 51 2.87 5.51 3.98
CA ALA A 51 2.47 5.97 5.31
C ALA A 51 0.97 6.28 5.38
N ARG A 52 0.40 6.93 4.35
CA ARG A 52 -1.04 7.23 4.29
C ARG A 52 -1.88 5.95 4.23
N VAL A 53 -1.49 5.01 3.37
CA VAL A 53 -2.20 3.75 3.21
C VAL A 53 -2.10 2.91 4.49
N GLU A 54 -0.91 2.76 5.06
CA GLU A 54 -0.68 2.07 6.34
C GLU A 54 -1.47 2.69 7.48
N HIS A 55 -1.53 4.03 7.55
CA HIS A 55 -2.31 4.75 8.56
C HIS A 55 -3.82 4.47 8.42
N THR A 56 -4.35 4.53 7.20
CA THR A 56 -5.75 4.16 6.93
C THR A 56 -6.01 2.71 7.33
N PHE A 57 -5.12 1.77 6.97
CA PHE A 57 -5.24 0.37 7.40
C PHE A 57 -5.15 0.19 8.92
N ALA A 58 -4.30 0.96 9.60
CA ALA A 58 -4.22 0.93 11.06
C ALA A 58 -5.53 1.39 11.71
N HIS A 59 -6.14 2.46 11.20
CA HIS A 59 -7.47 2.89 11.64
C HIS A 59 -8.55 1.83 11.35
N MET A 60 -8.51 1.24 10.16
CA MET A 60 -9.45 0.20 9.73
C MET A 60 -9.36 -1.07 10.58
N LYS A 61 -8.18 -1.43 11.10
CA LYS A 61 -8.02 -2.58 12.02
C LYS A 61 -8.86 -2.45 13.29
N ASN A 62 -9.24 -1.22 13.67
CA ASN A 62 -10.13 -1.00 14.81
C ASN A 62 -11.61 -1.31 14.49
N TRP A 63 -12.02 -1.27 13.23
CA TRP A 63 -13.41 -1.49 12.83
C TRP A 63 -13.76 -2.98 12.88
N LYS A 64 -14.77 -3.32 13.70
CA LYS A 64 -15.20 -4.71 13.94
C LYS A 64 -15.54 -5.45 12.64
N ILE A 65 -16.25 -4.82 11.71
CA ILE A 65 -16.58 -5.40 10.39
C ILE A 65 -15.33 -5.81 9.61
N LEU A 66 -14.31 -4.96 9.56
CA LEU A 66 -13.08 -5.25 8.80
C LEU A 66 -12.21 -6.27 9.52
N ARG A 67 -12.24 -6.30 10.85
CA ARG A 67 -11.59 -7.32 11.66
C ARG A 67 -12.22 -8.70 11.45
N ASP A 68 -13.55 -8.77 11.42
CA ASP A 68 -14.30 -10.01 11.17
C ASP A 68 -14.13 -10.48 9.72
N CYS A 69 -14.08 -9.54 8.78
CA CYS A 69 -13.74 -9.80 7.38
C CYS A 69 -12.29 -10.28 7.19
N ARG A 70 -11.32 -9.82 8.00
CA ARG A 70 -9.93 -10.30 7.92
C ARG A 70 -9.80 -11.78 8.28
N LEU A 71 -10.69 -12.31 9.12
CA LEU A 71 -10.73 -13.73 9.46
C LEU A 71 -11.35 -14.58 8.34
N LYS A 72 -11.88 -13.95 7.28
CA LYS A 72 -12.49 -14.59 6.12
C LYS A 72 -11.74 -14.14 4.88
N ASP A 73 -10.74 -14.90 4.43
CA ASP A 73 -9.99 -14.78 3.17
C ASP A 73 -10.26 -13.49 2.33
N GLU A 74 -11.28 -13.49 1.45
CA GLU A 74 -11.65 -12.37 0.56
C GLU A 74 -12.60 -11.31 1.17
N GLY A 75 -13.01 -11.50 2.42
CA GLY A 75 -14.00 -10.67 3.11
C GLY A 75 -13.58 -9.20 3.22
N VAL A 76 -12.29 -8.91 3.34
CA VAL A 76 -11.78 -7.53 3.39
C VAL A 76 -11.92 -6.86 2.03
N HIS A 77 -11.66 -7.58 0.94
CA HIS A 77 -11.80 -7.06 -0.42
C HIS A 77 -13.26 -6.66 -0.69
N HIS A 78 -14.20 -7.55 -0.37
CA HIS A 78 -15.63 -7.27 -0.53
C HIS A 78 -16.12 -6.11 0.36
N ALA A 79 -15.71 -6.06 1.62
CA ALA A 79 -16.08 -4.96 2.53
C ALA A 79 -15.56 -3.61 2.03
N MET A 80 -14.31 -3.57 1.54
CA MET A 80 -13.72 -2.37 0.96
C MET A 80 -14.45 -1.91 -0.29
N LEU A 81 -14.83 -2.83 -1.18
CA LEU A 81 -15.60 -2.51 -2.38
C LEU A 81 -16.98 -1.92 -2.01
N GLY A 82 -17.64 -2.48 -0.99
CA GLY A 82 -18.91 -1.98 -0.46
C GLY A 82 -18.79 -0.57 0.13
N ILE A 83 -17.80 -0.33 0.98
CA ILE A 83 -17.55 1.00 1.59
C ILE A 83 -17.25 2.05 0.50
N ALA A 84 -16.40 1.71 -0.48
CA ALA A 84 -16.07 2.63 -1.57
C ALA A 84 -17.32 2.98 -2.41
N ARG A 85 -18.18 2.00 -2.70
CA ARG A 85 -19.45 2.24 -3.41
C ARG A 85 -20.36 3.18 -2.64
N LEU A 86 -20.56 2.95 -1.33
CA LEU A 86 -21.41 3.80 -0.49
C LEU A 86 -20.87 5.23 -0.39
N HIS A 87 -19.57 5.39 -0.16
CA HIS A 87 -18.92 6.71 -0.11
C HIS A 87 -19.08 7.47 -1.43
N ASN A 88 -18.89 6.80 -2.57
CA ASN A 88 -19.07 7.42 -3.88
C ASN A 88 -20.53 7.85 -4.10
N LEU A 89 -21.51 7.02 -3.72
CA LEU A 89 -22.92 7.39 -3.78
C LEU A 89 -23.25 8.63 -2.93
N THR A 90 -22.65 8.76 -1.75
CA THR A 90 -22.80 9.97 -0.91
C THR A 90 -22.17 11.21 -1.52
N LEU A 91 -21.09 11.07 -2.30
CA LEU A 91 -20.44 12.20 -2.97
C LEU A 91 -21.13 12.61 -4.28
N THR A 92 -21.81 11.69 -4.95
CA THR A 92 -22.48 11.93 -6.24
C THR A 92 -23.99 12.12 -6.13
N GLY A 93 -24.56 11.92 -4.95
CA GLY A 93 -25.99 12.07 -4.63
C GLY A 93 -26.35 13.44 -4.11
#